data_AF-A0A0Q6U8P2-F1
#
_entry.id   AF-A0A0Q6U8P2-F1
#
_cell.length_a   1.000
_cell.length_b   1.000
_cell.length_c   1.000
_cell.angle_alpha   90.00
_cell.angle_beta   90.00
_cell.angle_gamma   90.00
#
_symmetry.space_group_name_H-M   'P 1'
#
loop_
_entity.id
_entity.type
_entity.pdbx_description
1 polymer ?
#
loop_
_entity_poly.entity_id
_entity_poly.type
_entity_poly.pdbx_seq_one_letter_code
_entity_poly.pdbx_strand_id
1 'polypeptide(L)'
;MTTADDHWPETLQRVVAAMDFELSAEKVGTDTTKPSFLMQTTSSADFSNLPALVATAVHAGLEIDRKIAAPGPAYDLQARNVRQALVDALNREIPGAGRSPFVTGYATAYRIELARVLWAAIADAPRRRLQELAGERQG
;
A
#
# COMPACT_ATOMS: atom_id res chain seq x y z
N MET A 1 -0.73 30.29 -11.70
CA MET A 1 -2.04 29.65 -11.53
C MET A 1 -1.76 28.25 -11.06
N THR A 2 -2.13 27.91 -9.82
CA THR A 2 -2.10 26.53 -9.36
C THR A 2 -3.29 25.81 -9.96
N THR A 3 -3.03 24.86 -10.85
CA THR A 3 -4.05 23.93 -11.37
C THR A 3 -4.41 22.93 -10.28
N ALA A 4 -5.59 22.31 -10.38
CA ALA A 4 -5.99 21.22 -9.48
C ALA A 4 -4.96 20.06 -9.47
N ASP A 5 -4.13 19.98 -10.52
CA ASP A 5 -3.04 19.01 -10.64
C ASP A 5 -1.81 19.32 -9.77
N ASP A 6 -1.66 20.54 -9.26
CA ASP A 6 -0.51 20.94 -8.43
C ASP A 6 -0.63 20.46 -6.97
N HIS A 7 -1.79 19.89 -6.58
CA HIS A 7 -2.05 19.39 -5.22
C HIS A 7 -1.98 17.86 -5.10
N TRP A 8 -1.62 17.17 -6.19
CA TRP A 8 -1.55 15.71 -6.19
C TRP A 8 -0.50 15.15 -5.23
N PRO A 9 0.74 15.69 -5.14
CA PRO A 9 1.74 15.15 -4.21
C PRO A 9 1.25 15.11 -2.76
N GLU A 10 0.66 16.19 -2.24
CA GLU A 10 0.13 16.24 -0.88
C GLU A 10 -1.10 15.33 -0.70
N THR A 11 -1.95 15.22 -1.73
CA THR A 11 -3.12 14.34 -1.70
C THR A 11 -2.68 12.88 -1.61
N LEU A 12 -1.69 12.46 -2.40
CA LEU A 12 -1.15 11.11 -2.38
C LEU A 12 -0.43 10.79 -1.08
N GLN A 13 0.32 11.74 -0.51
CA GLN A 13 0.94 11.57 0.80
C GLN A 13 -0.09 11.29 1.90
N ARG A 14 -1.21 12.03 1.91
CA ARG A 14 -2.30 11.78 2.88
C ARG A 14 -2.96 10.41 2.67
N VAL A 15 -3.13 10.01 1.43
CA VAL A 15 -3.70 8.70 1.07
C VAL A 15 -2.83 7.58 1.60
N VAL A 16 -1.53 7.61 1.32
CA VAL A 16 -0.62 6.54 1.74
C VAL A 16 -0.37 6.57 3.25
N ALA A 17 -0.46 7.74 3.89
CA ALA A 17 -0.46 7.85 5.36
C ALA A 17 -1.68 7.19 6.02
N ALA A 18 -2.82 7.13 5.33
CA ALA A 18 -4.04 6.46 5.81
C ALA A 18 -4.08 4.94 5.51
N MET A 19 -3.00 4.39 4.94
CA MET A 19 -2.86 2.95 4.69
C MET A 19 -2.17 2.29 5.88
N ASP A 20 -2.74 1.17 6.29
CA ASP A 20 -2.20 0.30 7.33
C ASP A 20 -1.88 -1.08 6.77
N PHE A 21 -0.91 -1.73 7.40
CA PHE A 21 -0.34 -2.97 6.93
C PHE A 21 -0.38 -3.98 8.07
N GLU A 22 -1.12 -5.05 7.86
CA GLU A 22 -1.37 -6.07 8.86
C GLU A 22 -1.22 -7.45 8.25
N LEU A 23 -0.90 -8.45 9.08
CA LEU A 23 -0.95 -9.84 8.64
C LEU A 23 -2.40 -10.30 8.58
N SER A 24 -2.79 -10.92 7.48
CA SER A 24 -4.05 -11.64 7.38
C SER A 24 -3.98 -12.95 8.15
N ALA A 25 -5.13 -13.57 8.37
CA ALA A 25 -5.19 -14.95 8.89
C ALA A 25 -4.72 -16.00 7.85
N GLU A 26 -4.44 -15.59 6.61
CA GLU A 26 -4.04 -16.50 5.53
C GLU A 26 -2.56 -16.86 5.66
N LYS A 27 -2.31 -18.15 5.81
CA LYS A 27 -0.97 -18.71 5.96
C LYS A 27 -0.31 -18.95 4.60
N VAL A 28 0.93 -18.52 4.48
CA VAL A 28 1.82 -18.73 3.34
C VAL A 28 2.89 -19.73 3.73
N GLY A 29 3.05 -20.77 2.91
CA GLY A 29 4.06 -21.80 3.12
C GLY A 29 3.60 -22.96 4.01
N THR A 30 4.33 -24.07 3.91
CA THR A 30 4.00 -25.34 4.58
C THR A 30 4.58 -25.46 5.99
N ASP A 31 5.44 -24.53 6.41
CA ASP A 31 6.10 -24.59 7.71
C ASP A 31 5.09 -24.34 8.85
N THR A 32 4.86 -25.36 9.66
CA THR A 32 3.94 -25.36 10.81
C THR A 32 4.58 -24.81 12.08
N THR A 33 5.90 -24.66 12.13
CA THR A 33 6.64 -24.21 13.32
C THR A 33 6.84 -22.70 13.37
N LYS A 34 6.91 -22.03 12.20
CA LYS A 34 6.85 -20.57 12.06
C LYS A 34 5.93 -20.21 10.89
N PRO A 35 4.62 -20.06 11.11
CA PRO A 35 3.71 -19.69 10.04
C PRO A 35 4.05 -18.29 9.52
N SER A 36 4.33 -18.18 8.23
CA SER A 36 4.32 -16.88 7.53
C SER A 36 2.88 -16.57 7.12
N PHE A 37 2.48 -15.32 7.22
CA PHE A 37 1.15 -14.85 6.83
C PHE A 37 1.25 -13.83 5.70
N LEU A 38 0.20 -13.75 4.88
CA LEU A 38 0.10 -12.68 3.88
C LEU A 38 -0.08 -11.35 4.59
N MET A 39 0.63 -10.32 4.13
CA MET A 39 0.31 -8.96 4.53
C MET A 39 -0.87 -8.45 3.69
N GLN A 40 -1.92 -8.04 4.38
CA GLN A 40 -3.02 -7.26 3.84
C GLN A 40 -2.75 -5.77 4.08
N THR A 41 -2.99 -5.01 3.03
CA THR A 41 -3.04 -3.55 3.12
C THR A 41 -4.50 -3.16 3.30
N THR A 42 -4.78 -2.49 4.40
CA THR A 42 -6.07 -1.91 4.69
C THR A 42 -5.93 -0.39 4.69
N SER A 43 -7.04 0.30 4.83
CA SER A 43 -7.00 1.69 5.23
C SER A 43 -7.78 1.86 6.51
N SER A 44 -7.22 2.65 7.42
CA SER A 44 -7.84 2.99 8.69
C SER A 44 -8.90 4.09 8.58
N ALA A 45 -9.05 4.73 7.42
CA ALA A 45 -9.99 5.84 7.26
C ALA A 45 -11.37 5.36 6.78
N ASP A 46 -12.43 5.86 7.43
CA ASP A 46 -13.79 5.75 6.91
C ASP A 46 -13.94 6.65 5.68
N PHE A 47 -13.98 6.01 4.50
CA PHE A 47 -13.98 6.69 3.21
C PHE A 47 -15.33 7.26 2.80
N SER A 48 -16.40 6.89 3.49
CA SER A 48 -17.76 7.31 3.15
C SER A 48 -17.93 8.84 3.15
N ASN A 49 -17.09 9.54 3.91
CA ASN A 49 -17.13 10.99 4.08
C ASN A 49 -16.01 11.75 3.33
N LEU A 50 -15.16 11.05 2.57
CA LEU A 50 -14.07 11.70 1.85
C LEU A 50 -14.53 12.21 0.48
N PRO A 51 -13.90 13.28 -0.05
CA PRO A 51 -14.11 13.67 -1.44
C PRO A 51 -13.84 12.50 -2.38
N ALA A 52 -14.68 12.30 -3.39
CA ALA A 52 -14.61 11.15 -4.32
C ALA A 52 -13.22 10.92 -4.92
N LEU A 53 -12.46 12.00 -5.14
CA LEU A 53 -11.09 11.95 -5.63
C LEU A 53 -10.11 11.27 -4.66
N VAL A 54 -10.28 11.51 -3.37
CA VAL A 54 -9.45 10.90 -2.31
C VAL A 54 -9.78 9.43 -2.18
N ALA A 55 -11.08 9.06 -2.19
CA ALA A 55 -11.49 7.66 -2.20
C ALA A 55 -10.92 6.91 -3.43
N THR A 56 -10.97 7.55 -4.61
CA THR A 56 -10.37 7.02 -5.85
C THR A 56 -8.86 6.81 -5.68
N ALA A 57 -8.15 7.77 -5.09
CA ALA A 57 -6.72 7.68 -4.85
C ALA A 57 -6.36 6.54 -3.88
N VAL A 58 -7.17 6.30 -2.85
CA VAL A 58 -6.95 5.17 -1.94
C VAL A 58 -7.16 3.84 -2.65
N HIS A 59 -8.21 3.71 -3.46
CA HIS A 59 -8.42 2.51 -4.26
C HIS A 59 -7.26 2.24 -5.22
N ALA A 60 -6.74 3.28 -5.88
CA ALA A 60 -5.55 3.17 -6.71
C ALA A 60 -4.31 2.72 -5.90
N GLY A 61 -4.11 3.26 -4.70
CA GLY A 61 -3.03 2.83 -3.80
C GLY A 61 -3.11 1.35 -3.42
N LEU A 62 -4.32 0.86 -3.09
CA LEU A 62 -4.55 -0.57 -2.81
C LEU A 62 -4.27 -1.45 -4.02
N GLU A 63 -4.64 -0.98 -5.22
CA GLU A 63 -4.39 -1.71 -6.46
C GLU A 63 -2.89 -1.78 -6.80
N ILE A 64 -2.14 -0.69 -6.57
CA ILE A 64 -0.69 -0.69 -6.72
C ILE A 64 -0.02 -1.64 -5.71
N ASP A 65 -0.43 -1.66 -4.44
CA ASP A 65 0.06 -2.65 -3.47
C ASP A 65 -0.19 -4.09 -3.95
N ARG A 66 -1.40 -4.37 -4.47
CA ARG A 66 -1.75 -5.68 -5.04
C ARG A 66 -0.81 -6.06 -6.18
N LYS A 67 -0.53 -5.14 -7.11
CA LYS A 67 0.40 -5.36 -8.23
C LYS A 67 1.84 -5.59 -7.75
N ILE A 68 2.29 -4.85 -6.73
CA ILE A 68 3.61 -5.05 -6.10
C ILE A 68 3.71 -6.44 -5.47
N ALA A 69 2.65 -6.86 -4.78
CA ALA A 69 2.55 -8.14 -4.07
C ALA A 69 2.37 -9.36 -4.99
N ALA A 70 1.88 -9.17 -6.21
CA ALA A 70 1.54 -10.26 -7.13
C ALA A 70 2.76 -11.15 -7.45
N PRO A 71 2.60 -12.47 -7.55
CA PRO A 71 3.68 -13.36 -7.96
C PRO A 71 4.10 -13.10 -9.42
N GLY A 72 5.34 -13.46 -9.79
CA GLY A 72 5.89 -13.27 -11.13
C GLY A 72 6.81 -12.05 -11.25
N PRO A 73 7.01 -11.50 -12.48
CA PRO A 73 7.83 -10.31 -12.69
C PRO A 73 7.40 -9.15 -11.78
N ALA A 74 8.37 -8.42 -11.23
CA ALA A 74 8.08 -7.33 -10.31
C ALA A 74 7.48 -6.12 -11.03
N TYR A 75 6.32 -5.66 -10.57
CA TYR A 75 5.75 -4.37 -11.00
C TYR A 75 6.70 -3.22 -10.67
N ASP A 76 7.25 -3.23 -9.45
CA ASP A 76 8.38 -2.41 -9.04
C ASP A 76 9.25 -3.23 -8.07
N LEU A 77 10.51 -3.46 -8.45
CA LEU A 77 11.41 -4.34 -7.71
C LEU A 77 11.80 -3.75 -6.34
N GLN A 78 12.02 -2.43 -6.27
CA GLN A 78 12.41 -1.75 -5.04
C GLN A 78 11.26 -1.78 -4.02
N ALA A 79 10.05 -1.41 -4.45
CA ALA A 79 8.88 -1.43 -3.60
C ALA A 79 8.55 -2.85 -3.14
N ARG A 80 8.73 -3.87 -3.99
CA ARG A 80 8.55 -5.28 -3.60
C ARG A 80 9.52 -5.70 -2.51
N ASN A 81 10.79 -5.33 -2.63
CA ASN A 81 11.80 -5.68 -1.62
C ASN A 81 11.50 -5.02 -0.27
N VAL A 82 11.10 -3.75 -0.26
CA VAL A 82 10.71 -3.04 0.97
C VAL A 82 9.44 -3.64 1.58
N ARG A 83 8.45 -4.00 0.73
CA ARG A 83 7.25 -4.73 1.17
C ARG A 83 7.60 -6.06 1.82
N GLN A 84 8.51 -6.83 1.22
CA GLN A 84 8.93 -8.11 1.76
C GLN A 84 9.65 -7.96 3.12
N ALA A 85 10.48 -6.93 3.28
CA ALA A 85 11.11 -6.64 4.56
C ALA A 85 10.08 -6.31 5.65
N LEU A 86 9.01 -5.59 5.30
CA LEU A 86 7.88 -5.34 6.21
C LEU A 86 7.13 -6.63 6.57
N VAL A 87 6.82 -7.48 5.58
CA VAL A 87 6.20 -8.79 5.79
C VAL A 87 7.04 -9.64 6.73
N ASP A 88 8.36 -9.71 6.52
CA ASP A 88 9.27 -10.47 7.36
C ASP A 88 9.33 -9.92 8.79
N ALA A 89 9.32 -8.59 8.95
CA ALA A 89 9.31 -7.95 10.26
C ALA A 89 8.01 -8.23 11.01
N LEU A 90 6.86 -8.14 10.33
CA LEU A 90 5.54 -8.48 10.88
C LEU A 90 5.47 -9.94 11.33
N ASN A 91 5.95 -10.87 10.50
CA ASN A 91 5.95 -12.31 10.82
C ASN A 91 6.92 -12.69 11.96
N ARG A 92 7.85 -11.80 12.32
CA ARG A 92 8.76 -11.99 13.46
C ARG A 92 8.22 -11.38 14.75
N GLU A 93 7.15 -10.58 14.71
CA GLU A 93 6.54 -10.04 15.92
C GLU A 93 5.96 -11.18 16.76
N ILE A 94 6.13 -11.08 18.08
CA ILE A 94 5.54 -12.03 19.02
C ILE A 94 4.04 -11.73 19.09
N PRO A 95 3.15 -12.71 18.85
CA PRO A 95 1.71 -12.49 18.96
C PRO A 95 1.32 -11.93 20.35
N GLY A 96 0.56 -10.84 20.37
CA GLY A 96 0.10 -10.19 21.60
C GLY A 96 1.09 -9.20 22.23
N ALA A 97 2.32 -9.06 21.71
CA ALA A 97 3.21 -7.97 22.06
C ALA A 97 2.83 -6.68 21.31
N GLY A 98 3.14 -5.52 21.90
CA GLY A 98 2.99 -4.23 21.21
C GLY A 98 3.88 -4.13 19.97
N ARG A 99 3.48 -3.29 19.00
CA ARG A 99 4.21 -3.09 17.74
C ARG A 99 5.65 -2.67 17.98
N SER A 100 6.60 -3.37 17.37
CA SER A 100 8.01 -3.05 17.48
C SER A 100 8.39 -1.80 16.67
N PRO A 101 9.39 -1.01 17.12
CA PRO A 101 9.90 0.14 16.36
C PRO A 101 10.43 -0.24 14.97
N PHE A 102 10.91 -1.48 14.80
CA PHE A 102 11.37 -1.99 13.51
C PHE A 102 10.22 -2.10 12.51
N VAL A 103 9.08 -2.68 12.92
CA VAL A 103 7.90 -2.75 12.05
C VAL A 103 7.39 -1.34 11.71
N THR A 104 7.38 -0.41 12.66
CA THR A 104 7.03 0.99 12.38
C THR A 104 7.96 1.62 11.34
N GLY A 105 9.27 1.37 11.43
CA GLY A 105 10.26 1.83 10.45
C GLY A 105 10.03 1.25 9.06
N TYR A 106 9.84 -0.07 8.94
CA TYR A 106 9.56 -0.74 7.67
C TYR A 106 8.22 -0.29 7.07
N ALA A 107 7.18 -0.10 7.88
CA ALA A 107 5.90 0.41 7.42
C ALA A 107 6.04 1.83 6.84
N THR A 108 6.82 2.69 7.50
CA THR A 108 7.11 4.04 7.01
C THR A 108 7.89 4.01 5.71
N ALA A 109 8.93 3.17 5.61
CA ALA A 109 9.69 3.00 4.38
C ALA A 109 8.80 2.50 3.23
N TYR A 110 7.91 1.54 3.50
CA TYR A 110 7.00 1.02 2.49
C TYR A 110 5.97 2.06 2.03
N ARG A 111 5.44 2.89 2.94
CA ARG A 111 4.58 4.04 2.58
C ARG A 111 5.28 5.00 1.61
N ILE A 112 6.56 5.29 1.83
CA ILE A 112 7.32 6.17 0.93
C ILE A 112 7.44 5.54 -0.47
N GLU A 113 7.79 4.25 -0.55
CA GLU A 113 7.89 3.55 -1.84
C GLU A 113 6.54 3.44 -2.55
N LEU A 114 5.46 3.15 -1.81
CA LEU A 114 4.12 3.06 -2.37
C LEU A 114 3.67 4.41 -2.96
N ALA A 115 3.96 5.52 -2.27
CA ALA A 115 3.69 6.85 -2.78
C ALA A 115 4.51 7.15 -4.06
N ARG A 116 5.79 6.75 -4.10
CA ARG A 116 6.64 6.91 -5.30
C ARG A 116 6.08 6.15 -6.49
N VAL A 117 5.73 4.88 -6.31
CA VAL A 117 5.20 4.03 -7.38
C VAL A 117 3.84 4.54 -7.85
N LEU A 118 2.96 4.93 -6.93
CA LEU A 118 1.66 5.50 -7.25
C LEU A 118 1.81 6.80 -8.06
N TRP A 119 2.71 7.71 -7.64
CA TRP A 119 2.99 8.93 -8.42
C TRP A 119 3.49 8.61 -9.83
N ALA A 120 4.48 7.72 -9.95
CA ALA A 120 5.03 7.32 -11.24
C ALA A 120 3.97 6.73 -12.18
N ALA A 121 2.97 6.02 -11.63
CA ALA A 121 1.88 5.44 -12.39
C ALA A 121 0.84 6.46 -12.90
N ILE A 122 0.78 7.67 -12.31
CA ILE A 122 -0.25 8.65 -12.63
C ILE A 122 0.28 9.97 -13.20
N ALA A 123 1.59 10.21 -13.14
CA ALA A 123 2.20 11.52 -13.40
C ALA A 123 1.88 12.12 -14.78
N ASP A 124 1.60 11.30 -15.80
CA ASP A 124 1.26 11.76 -17.16
C ASP A 124 -0.17 12.31 -17.28
N ALA A 125 -1.10 11.80 -16.48
CA ALA A 125 -2.51 12.23 -16.47
C ALA A 125 -3.19 11.87 -15.14
N PRO A 126 -2.88 12.60 -14.03
CA PRO A 126 -3.16 12.14 -12.67
C PRO A 126 -4.60 11.71 -12.43
N ARG A 127 -5.56 12.56 -12.78
CA ARG A 127 -6.99 12.30 -12.57
C ARG A 127 -7.49 11.09 -13.35
N ARG A 128 -7.13 10.98 -14.63
CA ARG A 128 -7.56 9.88 -15.51
C ARG A 128 -6.93 8.56 -15.07
N ARG A 129 -5.62 8.55 -14.83
CA ARG A 129 -4.87 7.35 -14.42
C ARG A 129 -5.34 6.80 -13.07
N LEU A 130 -5.67 7.70 -12.13
CA LEU A 130 -6.27 7.29 -10.86
C LEU A 130 -7.62 6.60 -11.04
N GLN A 131 -8.47 7.11 -11.93
CA GLN A 131 -9.75 6.49 -12.24
C GLN A 131 -9.58 5.13 -12.91
N GLU A 132 -8.64 5.01 -13.85
CA GLU A 132 -8.27 3.74 -14.49
C GLU A 132 -7.82 2.70 -13.45
N LEU A 133 -6.84 3.06 -12.61
CA LEU A 133 -6.32 2.18 -11.55
C LEU A 133 -7.39 1.78 -10.52
N ALA A 134 -8.26 2.71 -10.11
CA ALA A 134 -9.34 2.40 -9.19
C ALA A 134 -10.42 1.50 -9.81
N GLY A 135 -10.67 1.64 -11.12
CA GLY A 135 -11.64 0.84 -11.86
C GLY A 135 -11.21 -0.61 -12.06
N GLU A 136 -9.92 -0.89 -12.18
CA GLU A 136 -9.37 -2.26 -12.34
C GLU A 136 -9.69 -3.19 -11.16
N ARG A 137 -10.01 -2.64 -9.98
CA ARG A 137 -10.41 -3.43 -8.81
C ARG A 137 -11.86 -3.90 -8.86
N GLN A 138 -12.73 -3.21 -9.61
CA GLN A 138 -14.16 -3.52 -9.70
C GLN A 138 -14.50 -4.51 -10.83
N GLY A 139 -13.52 -4.81 -11.69
CA GLY A 139 -13.64 -5.73 -12.84
C GLY A 139 -13.21 -7.15 -12.55
#